data_AF-A0A3C1A308-F1
#
_entry.id   AF-A0A3C1A308-F1
#
_cell.length_a   1.000
_cell.length_b   1.000
_cell.length_c   1.000
_cell.angle_alpha   90.00
_cell.angle_beta   90.00
_cell.angle_gamma   90.00
#
_symmetry.space_group_name_H-M   'P 1'
#
loop_
_entity.id
_entity.type
_entity.pdbx_description
1 polymer ?
#
loop_
_entity_poly.entity_id
_entity_poly.type
_entity_poly.pdbx_seq_one_letter_code
_entity_poly.pdbx_strand_id
1 'polypeptide(L)' 'ERAVAMTDWRYREAIEKLHRELEAMGVTQALEEAGIQPGDTVHIGDMELEWWE' A
#
# COMPACT_ATOMS: atom_id res chain seq x y z
N GLU A 1 3.53 7.12 -27.69
CA GLU A 1 2.92 7.05 -26.34
C GLU A 1 2.61 5.60 -25.93
N ARG A 2 3.61 4.81 -25.51
CA ARG A 2 3.42 3.40 -25.07
C ARG A 2 4.08 3.07 -23.73
N ALA A 3 4.72 4.06 -23.09
CA ALA A 3 5.51 3.85 -21.87
C ALA A 3 4.71 4.03 -20.56
N VAL A 4 3.58 4.74 -20.61
CA VAL A 4 2.79 5.09 -19.40
C VAL A 4 2.06 3.84 -18.87
N ALA A 5 1.33 3.11 -19.72
CA ALA A 5 0.58 1.92 -19.33
C ALA A 5 1.43 0.75 -18.78
N MET A 6 2.67 0.59 -19.27
CA MET A 6 3.59 -0.44 -18.73
C MET A 6 4.17 -0.06 -17.37
N THR A 7 4.22 1.23 -17.04
CA THR A 7 4.76 1.71 -15.76
C THR A 7 3.69 1.66 -14.68
N ASP A 8 2.45 2.03 -15.01
CA ASP A 8 1.28 1.84 -14.15
C ASP A 8 1.06 0.38 -13.78
N TRP A 9 1.22 -0.54 -14.74
CA TRP A 9 1.07 -1.96 -14.44
C TRP A 9 2.18 -2.44 -13.48
N ARG A 10 3.45 -2.19 -13.79
CA ARG A 10 4.54 -2.55 -12.86
C ARG A 10 4.39 -1.93 -11.46
N TYR A 11 3.80 -0.74 -11.36
CA TYR A 11 3.51 -0.09 -10.09
C TYR A 11 2.37 -0.78 -9.32
N ARG A 12 1.25 -1.09 -9.98
CA ARG A 12 0.14 -1.84 -9.37
C ARG A 12 0.56 -3.22 -8.90
N GLU A 13 1.38 -3.92 -9.69
CA GLU A 13 1.90 -5.25 -9.32
C GLU A 13 2.81 -5.21 -8.09
N ALA A 14 3.59 -4.12 -7.94
CA ALA A 14 4.40 -3.88 -6.76
C ALA A 14 3.56 -3.53 -5.53
N ILE A 15 2.50 -2.73 -5.70
CA ILE A 15 1.56 -2.39 -4.61
C ILE A 15 0.78 -3.63 -4.15
N GLU A 16 0.30 -4.48 -5.06
CA GLU A 16 -0.41 -5.71 -4.67
C GLU A 16 0.49 -6.69 -3.92
N LYS A 17 1.77 -6.79 -4.31
CA LYS A 17 2.76 -7.59 -3.56
C LYS A 17 2.97 -7.02 -2.16
N LEU A 18 3.20 -5.71 -2.06
CA LEU A 18 3.36 -5.04 -0.78
C LEU A 18 2.13 -5.25 0.11
N HIS A 19 0.92 -5.08 -0.43
CA HIS A 19 -0.33 -5.28 0.31
C HIS A 19 -0.44 -6.71 0.87
N ARG A 20 -0.14 -7.74 0.06
CA ARG A 20 -0.12 -9.13 0.54
C ARG A 20 0.91 -9.38 1.63
N GLU A 21 2.09 -8.76 1.53
CA GLU A 21 3.11 -8.85 2.57
C GLU A 21 2.64 -8.17 3.86
N LEU A 22 1.99 -7.01 3.76
CA LEU A 22 1.41 -6.28 4.90
C LEU A 22 0.29 -7.08 5.58
N GLU A 23 -0.60 -7.70 4.80
CA GLU A 23 -1.63 -8.62 5.32
C GLU A 23 -1.01 -9.82 6.02
N ALA A 24 -0.02 -10.47 5.41
CA ALA A 24 0.65 -11.63 5.99
C ALA A 24 1.39 -11.30 7.30
N MET A 25 1.86 -10.07 7.44
CA MET A 25 2.49 -9.57 8.67
C MET A 25 1.47 -9.07 9.71
N GLY A 26 0.17 -9.03 9.39
CA GLY A 26 -0.88 -8.51 10.27
C GLY A 26 -0.87 -6.99 10.42
N VAL A 27 -0.14 -6.26 9.55
CA VAL A 27 -0.03 -4.81 9.60
C VAL A 27 -1.38 -4.16 9.28
N THR A 28 -2.13 -4.70 8.33
CA THR A 28 -3.48 -4.21 7.99
C THR A 28 -4.40 -4.17 9.21
N GLN A 29 -4.40 -5.25 10.00
CA GLN A 29 -5.21 -5.34 11.21
C GLN A 29 -4.73 -4.35 12.29
N ALA A 30 -3.42 -4.15 12.42
CA ALA A 30 -2.86 -3.15 13.34
C ALA A 30 -3.21 -1.72 12.93
N LEU A 31 -3.33 -1.43 11.63
CA LEU A 31 -3.76 -0.13 11.10
C LEU A 31 -5.26 0.09 11.35
N GLU A 32 -6.09 -0.94 11.16
CA GLU A 32 -7.52 -0.90 11.51
C GLU A 32 -7.73 -0.68 13.01
N GLU A 33 -6.99 -1.38 13.88
CA GLU A 33 -7.07 -1.19 15.33
C GLU A 33 -6.53 0.18 15.78
N ALA A 34 -5.60 0.76 15.03
CA ALA A 34 -5.15 2.14 15.22
C ALA A 34 -6.19 3.18 14.77
N GLY A 35 -7.26 2.75 14.08
CA GLY A 35 -8.32 3.63 13.59
C GLY A 35 -7.94 4.46 12.37
N ILE A 36 -6.97 3.99 11.57
CA ILE A 36 -6.55 4.63 10.32
C ILE A 36 -7.73 4.65 9.34
N GLN A 37 -7.89 5.76 8.61
CA GLN A 37 -8.96 5.94 7.63
C GLN A 37 -8.40 6.04 6.20
N PRO A 38 -9.23 5.81 5.16
CA PRO A 38 -8.84 6.12 3.79
C PRO A 38 -8.46 7.60 3.66
N GLY A 39 -7.27 7.86 3.11
CA GLY A 39 -6.64 9.18 2.98
C GLY A 39 -5.60 9.48 4.05
N ASP A 40 -5.47 8.65 5.09
CA ASP A 40 -4.40 8.80 6.08
C ASP A 40 -3.06 8.34 5.53
N THR A 41 -2.00 9.01 5.98
CA THR A 41 -0.62 8.66 5.65
C THR A 41 -0.06 7.71 6.69
N VAL A 42 0.31 6.51 6.24
CA VAL A 42 0.90 5.46 7.08
C VAL A 42 2.40 5.37 6.80
N HIS A 43 3.18 5.38 7.87
CA HIS A 43 4.63 5.19 7.81
C HIS A 43 4.99 3.76 8.25
N ILE A 44 5.64 3.01 7.36
CA ILE A 44 6.13 1.65 7.60
C ILE A 44 7.63 1.63 7.41
N GLY A 45 8.38 1.69 8.52
CA GLY A 45 9.83 1.87 8.48
C GLY A 45 10.19 3.21 7.84
N ASP A 46 10.95 3.18 6.74
CA ASP A 46 11.32 4.35 5.95
C ASP A 46 10.36 4.64 4.78
N MET A 47 9.31 3.83 4.61
CA MET A 47 8.33 3.99 3.55
C MET A 47 7.10 4.75 4.05
N GLU A 48 6.60 5.66 3.22
CA GLU A 48 5.35 6.39 3.46
C GLU A 48 4.36 5.99 2.36
N LEU A 49 3.15 5.60 2.77
CA LEU A 49 2.06 5.31 1.85
C LEU A 49 0.78 6.01 2.30
N GLU A 50 -0.02 6.45 1.34
CA GLU A 50 -1.40 6.82 1.61
C GLU A 50 -2.24 5.54 1.71
N TRP A 51 -3.06 5.46 2.74
CA TRP A 51 -4.00 4.37 2.98
C TRP A 51 -5.28 4.63 2.18
N TRP A 52 -5.81 3.64 1.46
CA TRP A 52 -6.97 3.85 0.58
C TRP A 52 -8.16 2.93 0.87
N GLU A 53 -8.14 2.17 1.97
CA GLU A 53 -9.15 1.14 2.28
C GLU A 53 -10.05 1.48 3.47
#